data_AF-A0A3M1G237-F1
#
_entry.id   AF-A0A3M1G237-F1
#
_cell.length_a   1.000
_cell.length_b   1.000
_cell.length_c   1.000
_cell.angle_alpha   90.00
_cell.angle_beta   90.00
_cell.angle_gamma   90.00
#
_symmetry.space_group_name_H-M   'P 1'
#
loop_
_entity.id
_entity.type
_entity.pdbx_description
1 polymer ?
#
loop_
_entity_poly.entity_id
_entity_poly.type
_entity_poly.pdbx_seq_one_letter_code
_entity_poly.pdbx_strand_id
1 'polypeptide(L)'
;MSKVKRKQGVDGRTQRALAAGLALAVTTAGLMAPMKAVAQSGEWDISGYVENRSFARRGVGLVKLENTAQVEFSREWRDAGFFSAFSVNGTLRTRYDGVYDLNKEDFGKRAGGPILLASPGGSGFTSHGAGDITTGTLDPILPGNAFGFDIAANPNDGLIVLGEPLHAQGTGVAFGVPVRPCNVDPRGCIKGYMDADLDELRYGDFNDRLDFLREFYIDGAIPVGSSGQELGIRLGRQQIVWGRTDLFRVLDVINPVDFSRQNIYDELEDIRIPLWMLQLEYRFGATDTFDDLNFSIVWNFDKFRPANLGQAGTPYKILDAGSFFRGMKNCWDNGCTVANFAGGNTATDFGPGQIGIRQAN
;
A
#
# COMPACT_ATOMS: atom_id res chain seq x y z
N MET A 1 0.44 30.69 19.02
CA MET A 1 1.82 30.48 18.52
C MET A 1 2.30 29.11 18.97
N SER A 2 2.35 28.12 18.07
CA SER A 2 3.12 26.90 18.26
C SER A 2 3.67 26.53 16.87
N LYS A 3 4.95 26.81 16.65
CA LYS A 3 5.65 26.47 15.42
C LYS A 3 6.05 25.00 15.50
N VAL A 4 5.34 24.14 14.80
CA VAL A 4 5.78 22.77 14.53
C VAL A 4 7.00 22.84 13.60
N LYS A 5 8.19 22.57 14.15
CA LYS A 5 9.40 22.39 13.35
C LYS A 5 9.27 21.10 12.55
N ARG A 6 9.22 21.20 11.21
CA ARG A 6 9.48 20.06 10.30
C ARG A 6 10.88 19.52 10.59
N LYS A 7 10.99 18.26 11.00
CA LYS A 7 12.25 17.52 10.88
C LYS A 7 12.50 17.32 9.38
N GLN A 8 13.67 17.76 8.92
CA GLN A 8 14.16 17.48 7.58
C GLN A 8 14.32 15.95 7.45
N GLY A 9 13.50 15.34 6.60
CA GLY A 9 13.76 13.99 6.10
C GLY A 9 15.03 13.98 5.25
N VAL A 10 15.63 12.80 5.12
CA VAL A 10 16.77 12.56 4.22
C VAL A 10 16.38 13.03 2.80
N ASP A 11 17.26 13.78 2.14
CA ASP A 11 17.00 14.38 0.82
C ASP A 11 16.56 13.31 -0.19
N GLY A 12 15.37 13.48 -0.79
CA GLY A 12 14.78 12.54 -1.74
C GLY A 12 15.66 12.28 -2.97
N ARG A 13 16.62 13.16 -3.28
CA ARG A 13 17.63 12.91 -4.32
C ARG A 13 18.62 11.80 -3.94
N THR A 14 19.00 11.71 -2.67
CA THR A 14 19.93 10.69 -2.16
C THR A 14 19.26 9.32 -2.12
N GLN A 15 17.97 9.27 -1.78
CA GLN A 15 17.18 8.04 -1.87
C GLN A 15 16.97 7.58 -3.31
N ARG A 16 16.73 8.51 -4.25
CA ARG A 16 16.64 8.22 -5.70
C ARG A 16 17.95 7.68 -6.27
N ALA A 17 19.09 8.21 -5.82
CA ALA A 17 20.41 7.72 -6.24
C ALA A 17 20.72 6.32 -5.68
N LEU A 18 20.31 6.02 -4.44
CA LEU A 18 20.41 4.68 -3.86
C LEU A 18 19.49 3.68 -4.57
N ALA A 19 18.23 4.06 -4.85
CA ALA A 19 17.26 3.24 -5.56
C ALA A 19 17.72 2.94 -7.00
N ALA A 20 18.19 3.95 -7.73
CA ALA A 20 18.76 3.77 -9.07
C ALA A 20 20.04 2.94 -9.06
N GLY A 21 20.91 3.11 -8.05
CA GLY A 21 22.17 2.37 -7.92
C GLY A 21 21.97 0.88 -7.63
N LEU A 22 21.03 0.52 -6.75
CA LEU A 22 20.69 -0.89 -6.50
C LEU A 22 19.91 -1.51 -7.67
N ALA A 23 19.01 -0.78 -8.32
CA ALA A 23 18.24 -1.29 -9.47
C ALA A 23 19.10 -1.52 -10.73
N LEU A 24 20.10 -0.66 -10.98
CA LEU A 24 21.06 -0.91 -12.06
C LEU A 24 21.91 -2.16 -11.79
N ALA A 25 22.31 -2.38 -10.53
CA ALA A 25 23.05 -3.58 -10.16
C ALA A 25 22.22 -4.86 -10.41
N VAL A 26 20.92 -4.85 -10.12
CA VAL A 26 20.00 -5.98 -10.34
C VAL A 26 19.74 -6.25 -11.83
N THR A 27 19.68 -5.21 -12.68
CA THR A 27 19.49 -5.39 -14.13
C THR A 27 20.76 -5.85 -14.86
N THR A 28 21.96 -5.60 -14.31
CA THR A 28 23.23 -6.12 -14.85
C THR A 28 23.71 -7.44 -14.23
N ALA A 29 23.10 -7.91 -13.13
CA ALA A 29 23.45 -9.18 -12.50
C ALA A 29 22.76 -10.37 -13.19
N GLY A 30 23.22 -10.69 -14.39
CA GLY A 30 23.04 -12.04 -14.93
C GLY A 30 23.69 -13.05 -13.97
N LEU A 31 22.93 -14.07 -13.57
CA LEU A 31 23.38 -15.27 -12.85
C LEU A 31 24.03 -15.01 -11.47
N MET A 32 23.22 -14.75 -10.44
CA MET A 32 23.61 -15.12 -9.07
C MET A 32 22.86 -16.39 -8.65
N ALA A 33 23.61 -17.49 -8.55
CA ALA A 33 23.16 -18.71 -7.91
C ALA A 33 22.81 -18.43 -6.43
N PRO A 34 21.88 -19.19 -5.82
CA PRO A 34 21.61 -19.05 -4.39
C PRO A 34 22.88 -19.33 -3.58
N MET A 35 23.45 -18.30 -2.95
CA MET A 35 24.48 -18.49 -1.93
C MET A 35 23.79 -19.03 -0.68
N LYS A 36 23.88 -20.34 -0.46
CA LYS A 36 23.65 -20.95 0.85
C LYS A 36 24.99 -21.11 1.54
N ALA A 37 25.38 -20.13 2.35
CA ALA A 37 26.47 -20.31 3.31
C ALA A 37 25.83 -20.80 4.62
N VAL A 38 25.87 -22.11 4.88
CA VAL A 38 25.47 -22.66 6.18
C VAL A 38 26.54 -22.25 7.20
N ALA A 39 26.24 -21.27 8.04
CA ALA A 39 27.17 -20.77 9.04
C ALA A 39 27.20 -21.65 10.31
N GLN A 40 28.42 -21.86 10.84
CA GLN A 40 28.64 -22.44 12.16
C GLN A 40 28.35 -21.39 13.26
N SER A 41 28.06 -21.84 14.48
CA SER A 41 27.76 -20.94 15.62
C SER A 41 28.86 -19.87 15.80
N GLY A 42 28.48 -18.59 15.76
CA GLY A 42 29.39 -17.44 15.94
C GLY A 42 29.80 -16.70 14.66
N GLU A 43 29.49 -17.25 13.48
CA GLU A 43 29.66 -16.58 12.18
C GLU A 43 28.37 -15.90 11.70
N TRP A 44 28.48 -15.03 10.71
CA TRP A 44 27.32 -14.44 10.05
C TRP A 44 26.71 -15.47 9.09
N ASP A 45 25.43 -15.78 9.27
CA ASP A 45 24.63 -16.44 8.25
C ASP A 45 24.11 -15.36 7.30
N ILE A 46 24.36 -15.53 6.01
CA ILE A 46 23.91 -14.60 4.97
C ILE A 46 23.30 -15.44 3.85
N SER A 47 22.05 -15.13 3.52
CA SER A 47 21.34 -15.75 2.41
C SER A 47 20.56 -14.71 1.63
N GLY A 48 20.08 -15.06 0.45
CA GLY A 48 19.33 -14.13 -0.36
C GLY A 48 18.92 -14.72 -1.70
N TYR A 49 18.09 -13.97 -2.41
CA TYR A 49 17.61 -14.34 -3.73
C TYR A 49 17.38 -13.11 -4.61
N VAL A 50 17.35 -13.35 -5.91
CA VAL A 50 16.85 -12.41 -6.91
C VAL A 50 15.75 -13.11 -7.67
N GLU A 51 14.62 -12.43 -7.85
CA GLU A 51 13.44 -12.96 -8.50
C GLU A 51 12.91 -11.97 -9.55
N ASN A 52 12.40 -12.50 -10.66
CA ASN A 52 11.55 -11.75 -11.58
C ASN A 52 10.18 -12.44 -11.64
N ARG A 53 9.10 -11.67 -11.43
CA ARG A 53 7.73 -12.13 -11.58
C ARG A 53 6.97 -11.26 -12.58
N SER A 54 6.43 -11.90 -13.61
CA SER A 54 5.64 -11.27 -14.66
C SER A 54 4.22 -11.82 -14.69
N PHE A 55 3.23 -10.94 -14.70
CA PHE A 55 1.81 -11.35 -14.78
C PHE A 55 1.11 -10.61 -15.92
N ALA A 56 0.27 -11.34 -16.63
CA ALA A 56 -0.59 -10.78 -17.67
C ALA A 56 -2.05 -11.19 -17.44
N ARG A 57 -2.97 -10.30 -17.79
CA ARG A 57 -4.41 -10.54 -17.75
C ARG A 57 -4.99 -10.44 -19.15
N ARG A 58 -5.92 -11.34 -19.49
CA ARG A 58 -6.67 -11.25 -20.75
C ARG A 58 -7.38 -9.90 -20.84
N GLY A 59 -7.23 -9.20 -21.97
CA GLY A 59 -7.84 -7.89 -22.23
C GLY A 59 -7.01 -6.68 -21.77
N VAL A 60 -6.13 -6.83 -20.78
CA VAL A 60 -5.27 -5.75 -20.25
C VAL A 60 -3.80 -5.94 -20.66
N GLY A 61 -3.36 -7.18 -20.89
CA GLY A 61 -1.95 -7.46 -21.17
C GLY A 61 -1.13 -7.48 -19.87
N LEU A 62 0.05 -6.87 -19.88
CA LEU A 62 0.97 -6.87 -18.73
C LEU A 62 0.35 -6.09 -17.55
N VAL A 63 0.17 -6.77 -16.42
CA VAL A 63 -0.37 -6.18 -15.17
C VAL A 63 0.65 -6.12 -14.06
N LYS A 64 1.80 -6.79 -14.19
CA LYS A 64 2.89 -6.72 -13.22
C LYS A 64 4.19 -7.20 -13.84
N LEU A 65 5.28 -6.50 -13.54
CA LEU A 65 6.65 -6.91 -13.84
C LEU A 65 7.54 -6.56 -12.65
N GLU A 66 7.56 -7.41 -11.63
CA GLU A 66 8.30 -7.16 -10.40
C GLU A 66 9.68 -7.82 -10.46
N ASN A 67 10.73 -7.05 -10.23
CA ASN A 67 12.08 -7.54 -9.96
C ASN A 67 12.37 -7.33 -8.49
N THR A 68 12.66 -8.41 -7.76
CA THR A 68 12.93 -8.39 -6.33
C THR A 68 14.34 -8.89 -6.08
N ALA A 69 15.07 -8.23 -5.19
CA ALA A 69 16.26 -8.81 -4.58
C ALA A 69 16.14 -8.69 -3.06
N GLN A 70 16.41 -9.79 -2.36
CA GLN A 70 16.36 -9.88 -0.91
C GLN A 70 17.65 -10.47 -0.37
N VAL A 71 18.16 -9.88 0.71
CA VAL A 71 19.32 -10.35 1.46
C VAL A 71 18.93 -10.41 2.93
N GLU A 72 19.12 -11.58 3.51
CA GLU A 72 18.93 -11.86 4.93
C GLU A 72 20.28 -12.10 5.55
N PHE A 73 20.49 -11.52 6.72
CA PHE A 73 21.69 -11.74 7.50
C PHE A 73 21.33 -11.94 8.96
N SER A 74 21.95 -12.91 9.59
CA SER A 74 21.80 -13.15 11.03
C SER A 74 23.12 -13.54 11.65
N ARG A 75 23.24 -13.29 12.94
CA ARG A 75 24.37 -13.78 13.73
C ARG A 75 23.88 -14.10 15.12
N GLU A 76 24.21 -15.29 15.59
CA GLU A 76 23.90 -15.77 16.93
C GLU A 76 25.17 -15.84 17.77
N TRP A 77 25.05 -15.41 19.02
CA TRP A 77 26.02 -15.58 20.08
C TRP A 77 25.38 -16.38 21.21
N ARG A 78 26.08 -17.42 21.65
CA ARG A 78 25.71 -18.20 22.83
C ARG A 78 26.49 -17.68 24.03
N ASP A 79 25.87 -17.71 25.20
CA ASP A 79 26.46 -17.27 26.47
C ASP A 79 26.99 -15.82 26.41
N ALA A 80 26.20 -14.93 25.81
CA ALA A 80 26.53 -13.52 25.61
C ALA A 80 26.31 -12.69 26.89
N GLY A 81 27.05 -13.01 27.95
CA GLY A 81 27.00 -12.29 29.22
C GLY A 81 25.71 -12.56 30.00
N PHE A 82 24.81 -11.57 30.06
CA PHE A 82 23.53 -11.71 30.75
C PHE A 82 22.47 -12.48 29.94
N PHE A 83 22.72 -12.67 28.64
CA PHE A 83 21.87 -13.48 27.77
C PHE A 83 22.42 -14.91 27.65
N SER A 84 21.55 -15.91 27.75
CA SER A 84 21.89 -17.30 27.40
C SER A 84 22.04 -17.47 25.88
N ALA A 85 21.24 -16.75 25.12
CA ALA A 85 21.36 -16.60 23.67
C ALA A 85 21.07 -15.17 23.26
N PHE A 86 21.84 -14.64 22.33
CA PHE A 86 21.65 -13.32 21.74
C PHE A 86 21.84 -13.42 20.22
N SER A 87 20.99 -12.77 19.44
CA SER A 87 21.13 -12.70 18.00
C SER A 87 20.80 -11.32 17.45
N VAL A 88 21.43 -11.00 16.33
CA VAL A 88 21.12 -9.84 15.49
C VAL A 88 20.62 -10.39 14.17
N ASN A 89 19.46 -9.94 13.73
CA ASN A 89 18.80 -10.39 12.50
C ASN A 89 18.45 -9.18 11.64
N GLY A 90 18.61 -9.31 10.33
CA GLY A 90 18.23 -8.27 9.40
C GLY A 90 17.85 -8.81 8.03
N THR A 91 16.90 -8.13 7.40
CA THR A 91 16.38 -8.44 6.06
C THR A 91 16.31 -7.17 5.26
N LEU A 92 17.06 -7.12 4.16
CA LEU A 92 17.04 -6.04 3.17
C LEU A 92 16.31 -6.53 1.93
N ARG A 93 15.34 -5.76 1.44
CA ARG A 93 14.61 -6.05 0.20
C ARG A 93 14.59 -4.83 -0.70
N THR A 94 14.79 -5.04 -1.98
CA THR A 94 14.58 -4.03 -3.02
C THR A 94 13.66 -4.58 -4.08
N ARG A 95 12.74 -3.75 -4.55
CA ARG A 95 11.76 -4.10 -5.58
C ARG A 95 11.65 -3.01 -6.64
N TYR A 96 11.50 -3.44 -7.88
CA TYR A 96 11.15 -2.59 -9.01
C TYR A 96 9.97 -3.19 -9.79
N ASP A 97 8.85 -2.47 -9.89
CA ASP A 97 7.70 -2.84 -10.73
C ASP A 97 7.71 -2.07 -12.05
N GLY A 98 8.11 -2.74 -13.12
CA GLY A 98 8.21 -2.19 -14.47
C GLY A 98 6.88 -2.05 -15.20
N VAL A 99 5.76 -2.49 -14.61
CA VAL A 99 4.43 -2.34 -15.26
C VAL A 99 4.10 -0.89 -15.56
N TYR A 100 4.52 0.03 -14.69
CA TYR A 100 4.26 1.47 -14.84
C TYR A 100 5.07 2.13 -15.97
N ASP A 101 6.11 1.46 -16.47
CA ASP A 101 6.92 1.88 -17.62
C ASP A 101 6.42 1.22 -18.91
N LEU A 102 6.19 -0.09 -18.85
CA LEU A 102 5.88 -0.89 -20.03
C LEU A 102 4.39 -0.84 -20.40
N ASN A 103 3.49 -0.78 -19.42
CA ASN A 103 2.06 -0.60 -19.61
C ASN A 103 1.59 0.77 -19.05
N LYS A 104 2.17 1.81 -19.63
CA LYS A 104 1.92 3.20 -19.23
C LYS A 104 0.54 3.75 -19.62
N GLU A 105 -0.20 3.06 -20.50
CA GLU A 105 -1.56 3.43 -20.94
C GLU A 105 -2.64 2.91 -19.97
N ASP A 106 -2.37 1.83 -19.23
CA ASP A 106 -3.33 1.31 -18.24
C ASP A 106 -2.98 1.76 -16.81
N PHE A 107 -1.69 1.86 -16.48
CA PHE A 107 -1.25 2.08 -15.09
C PHE A 107 -0.29 3.27 -14.90
N GLY A 108 0.32 3.76 -15.98
CA GLY A 108 1.37 4.79 -15.91
C GLY A 108 0.89 6.22 -16.16
N LYS A 109 1.81 7.06 -16.63
CA LYS A 109 1.57 8.51 -16.83
C LYS A 109 0.46 8.85 -17.83
N ARG A 110 0.09 7.90 -18.69
CA ARG A 110 -0.92 8.09 -19.73
C ARG A 110 -2.20 7.30 -19.43
N ALA A 111 -2.31 6.76 -18.21
CA ALA A 111 -3.47 6.00 -17.77
C ALA A 111 -4.76 6.81 -17.85
N GLY A 112 -5.84 6.14 -18.24
CA GLY A 112 -7.17 6.71 -18.35
C GLY A 112 -7.31 7.74 -19.47
N GLY A 113 -8.54 8.15 -19.71
CA GLY A 113 -8.90 9.05 -20.81
C GLY A 113 -10.23 9.75 -20.56
N PRO A 114 -10.88 10.24 -21.63
CA PRO A 114 -12.24 10.73 -21.54
C PRO A 114 -13.21 9.58 -21.28
N ILE A 115 -14.18 9.84 -20.41
CA ILE A 115 -15.24 8.89 -20.07
C ILE A 115 -16.61 9.41 -20.51
N LEU A 116 -17.53 8.46 -20.69
CA LEU A 116 -18.96 8.71 -20.80
C LEU A 116 -19.66 8.08 -19.59
N LEU A 117 -20.72 8.71 -19.11
CA LEU A 117 -21.50 8.33 -17.93
C LEU A 117 -22.95 8.08 -18.32
N ALA A 118 -23.51 6.98 -17.81
CA ALA A 118 -24.88 6.57 -18.12
C ALA A 118 -25.91 7.61 -17.64
N SER A 119 -26.82 7.93 -18.55
CA SER A 119 -27.96 8.83 -18.35
C SER A 119 -29.19 8.41 -19.17
N PRO A 120 -29.70 7.18 -19.00
CA PRO A 120 -30.85 6.66 -19.77
C PRO A 120 -32.13 7.50 -19.65
N GLY A 121 -32.29 8.27 -18.56
CA GLY A 121 -33.39 9.22 -18.38
C GLY A 121 -33.22 10.57 -19.10
N GLY A 122 -32.02 10.83 -19.65
CA GLY A 122 -31.68 12.03 -20.41
C GLY A 122 -31.08 11.69 -21.77
N SER A 123 -29.81 12.02 -21.98
CA SER A 123 -29.08 11.86 -23.25
C SER A 123 -28.64 10.41 -23.57
N GLY A 124 -28.94 9.45 -22.71
CA GLY A 124 -28.47 8.06 -22.80
C GLY A 124 -27.08 7.89 -22.19
N PHE A 125 -26.11 8.64 -22.70
CA PHE A 125 -24.77 8.78 -22.13
C PHE A 125 -24.30 10.23 -22.28
N THR A 126 -23.61 10.75 -21.27
CA THR A 126 -23.02 12.09 -21.32
C THR A 126 -21.54 12.07 -20.95
N SER A 127 -20.79 13.06 -21.43
CA SER A 127 -19.40 13.25 -21.02
C SER A 127 -19.30 13.73 -19.57
N HIS A 128 -18.19 13.42 -18.91
CA HIS A 128 -17.88 14.05 -17.62
C HIS A 128 -17.81 15.58 -17.78
N GLY A 129 -18.56 16.27 -16.92
CA GLY A 129 -18.84 17.70 -16.92
C GLY A 129 -19.97 18.18 -17.81
N ALA A 130 -20.77 17.26 -18.37
CA ALA A 130 -21.91 17.58 -19.21
C ALA A 130 -23.19 16.86 -18.74
N GLY A 131 -23.36 16.67 -17.42
CA GLY A 131 -24.55 16.07 -16.83
C GLY A 131 -25.84 16.68 -17.37
N ASP A 132 -26.84 15.85 -17.67
CA ASP A 132 -28.14 16.33 -18.17
C ASP A 132 -28.87 17.19 -17.11
N ILE A 133 -28.56 16.96 -15.83
CA ILE A 133 -28.91 17.86 -14.73
C ILE A 133 -27.65 18.58 -14.26
N THR A 134 -27.62 19.89 -14.39
CA THR A 134 -26.52 20.78 -14.00
C THR A 134 -27.08 22.09 -13.44
N THR A 135 -26.25 22.98 -12.87
CA THR A 135 -26.69 24.30 -12.38
C THR A 135 -27.53 25.05 -13.42
N GLY A 136 -27.12 25.07 -14.68
CA GLY A 136 -27.87 25.75 -15.74
C GLY A 136 -29.30 25.22 -15.95
N THR A 137 -29.54 23.92 -15.71
CA THR A 137 -30.89 23.33 -15.78
C THR A 137 -31.72 23.57 -14.53
N LEU A 138 -31.08 23.71 -13.37
CA LEU A 138 -31.76 23.83 -12.08
C LEU A 138 -31.98 25.29 -11.67
N ASP A 139 -31.16 26.24 -12.09
CA ASP A 139 -31.27 27.66 -11.74
C ASP A 139 -32.66 28.28 -11.96
N PRO A 140 -33.40 27.96 -13.06
CA PRO A 140 -34.76 28.48 -13.26
C PRO A 140 -35.78 27.96 -12.24
N ILE A 141 -35.50 26.82 -11.59
CA ILE A 141 -36.39 26.11 -10.67
C ILE A 141 -35.95 26.29 -9.21
N LEU A 142 -34.63 26.34 -8.99
CA LEU A 142 -33.96 26.44 -7.70
C LEU A 142 -32.83 27.49 -7.80
N PRO A 143 -33.17 28.80 -7.73
CA PRO A 143 -32.19 29.86 -7.86
C PRO A 143 -31.11 29.79 -6.76
N GLY A 144 -29.84 29.95 -7.14
CA GLY A 144 -28.72 29.94 -6.20
C GLY A 144 -28.34 28.54 -5.67
N ASN A 145 -28.70 27.48 -6.42
CA ASN A 145 -28.26 26.13 -6.10
C ASN A 145 -26.73 25.99 -6.27
N ALA A 146 -26.15 24.99 -5.61
CA ALA A 146 -24.70 24.78 -5.58
C ALA A 146 -24.17 23.80 -6.65
N PHE A 147 -24.99 23.36 -7.64
CA PHE A 147 -24.67 22.29 -8.62
C PHE A 147 -23.61 22.66 -9.70
N GLY A 148 -22.70 23.59 -9.37
CA GLY A 148 -21.80 24.21 -10.34
C GLY A 148 -20.53 23.39 -10.54
N PHE A 149 -20.46 22.65 -11.65
CA PHE A 149 -19.26 21.90 -12.02
C PHE A 149 -18.33 22.72 -12.92
N ASP A 150 -17.03 22.72 -12.60
CA ASP A 150 -15.99 23.37 -13.40
C ASP A 150 -15.15 22.30 -14.14
N ILE A 151 -15.38 22.18 -15.45
CA ILE A 151 -14.65 21.25 -16.32
C ILE A 151 -13.16 21.60 -16.43
N ALA A 152 -12.75 22.84 -16.18
CA ALA A 152 -11.33 23.20 -16.19
C ALA A 152 -10.62 22.69 -14.92
N ALA A 153 -11.30 22.65 -13.78
CA ALA A 153 -10.77 22.12 -12.53
C ALA A 153 -10.75 20.58 -12.51
N ASN A 154 -11.72 19.93 -13.16
CA ASN A 154 -11.80 18.47 -13.26
C ASN A 154 -12.08 18.00 -14.70
N PRO A 155 -11.09 18.08 -15.61
CA PRO A 155 -11.30 17.76 -17.02
C PRO A 155 -11.63 16.29 -17.26
N ASN A 156 -12.35 16.04 -18.36
CA ASN A 156 -12.66 14.70 -18.85
C ASN A 156 -11.44 14.04 -19.55
N ASP A 157 -10.37 13.83 -18.80
CA ASP A 157 -9.14 13.18 -19.24
C ASP A 157 -8.47 12.48 -18.05
N GLY A 158 -7.74 11.39 -18.29
CA GLY A 158 -7.07 10.61 -17.24
C GLY A 158 -8.03 9.90 -16.28
N LEU A 159 -9.29 9.74 -16.70
CA LEU A 159 -10.35 9.11 -15.92
C LEU A 159 -10.63 7.70 -16.44
N ILE A 160 -11.16 6.88 -15.54
CA ILE A 160 -11.98 5.71 -15.85
C ILE A 160 -13.33 5.89 -15.15
N VAL A 161 -14.33 5.10 -15.52
CA VAL A 161 -15.54 4.99 -14.71
C VAL A 161 -15.27 4.05 -13.52
N LEU A 162 -15.74 4.39 -12.32
CA LEU A 162 -15.62 3.50 -11.15
C LEU A 162 -16.16 2.10 -11.49
N GLY A 163 -15.38 1.05 -11.22
CA GLY A 163 -15.75 -0.33 -11.53
C GLY A 163 -15.59 -0.75 -13.00
N GLU A 164 -15.18 0.14 -13.92
CA GLU A 164 -15.01 -0.15 -15.35
C GLU A 164 -14.17 -1.41 -15.65
N PRO A 165 -13.05 -1.70 -14.94
CA PRO A 165 -12.29 -2.92 -15.17
C PRO A 165 -13.01 -4.22 -14.76
N LEU A 166 -14.13 -4.11 -14.04
CA LEU A 166 -14.87 -5.23 -13.46
C LEU A 166 -16.19 -5.48 -14.19
N HIS A 167 -16.90 -4.42 -14.57
CA HIS A 167 -18.18 -4.51 -15.26
C HIS A 167 -18.49 -3.25 -16.08
N ALA A 168 -19.37 -3.39 -17.07
CA ALA A 168 -19.94 -2.25 -17.77
C ALA A 168 -20.84 -1.41 -16.84
N GLN A 169 -21.11 -0.16 -17.22
CA GLN A 169 -22.07 0.68 -16.50
C GLN A 169 -23.46 0.05 -16.54
N GLY A 170 -24.09 -0.08 -15.37
CA GLY A 170 -25.47 -0.54 -15.22
C GLY A 170 -26.43 0.61 -14.94
N THR A 171 -27.54 0.31 -14.25
CA THR A 171 -28.52 1.30 -13.77
C THR A 171 -28.16 1.92 -12.42
N GLY A 172 -26.98 1.59 -11.88
CA GLY A 172 -26.49 2.10 -10.61
C GLY A 172 -25.67 3.38 -10.76
N VAL A 173 -25.34 4.00 -9.63
CA VAL A 173 -24.50 5.19 -9.58
C VAL A 173 -23.06 4.85 -9.98
N ALA A 174 -22.47 5.69 -10.83
CA ALA A 174 -21.06 5.64 -11.19
C ALA A 174 -20.51 7.07 -11.39
N PHE A 175 -19.20 7.24 -11.30
CA PHE A 175 -18.54 8.54 -11.46
C PHE A 175 -17.10 8.34 -11.96
N GLY A 176 -16.49 9.43 -12.45
CA GLY A 176 -15.12 9.41 -12.95
C GLY A 176 -14.07 9.31 -11.84
N VAL A 177 -13.09 8.43 -12.04
CA VAL A 177 -11.97 8.18 -11.14
C VAL A 177 -10.65 8.51 -11.85
N PRO A 178 -9.85 9.46 -11.34
CA PRO A 178 -8.49 9.69 -11.84
C PRO A 178 -7.62 8.45 -11.59
N VAL A 179 -6.84 8.02 -12.59
CA VAL A 179 -6.02 6.78 -12.49
C VAL A 179 -4.52 7.00 -12.71
N ARG A 180 -4.10 8.20 -13.11
CA ARG A 180 -2.66 8.48 -13.28
C ARG A 180 -1.95 8.57 -11.91
N PRO A 181 -0.64 8.34 -11.83
CA PRO A 181 0.13 8.55 -10.60
C PRO A 181 -0.07 9.96 -10.02
N CYS A 182 0.01 10.12 -8.70
CA CYS A 182 -0.41 11.37 -8.04
C CYS A 182 0.47 12.60 -8.34
N ASN A 183 1.71 12.39 -8.83
CA ASN A 183 2.54 13.46 -9.36
C ASN A 183 2.18 13.89 -10.80
N VAL A 184 1.42 13.07 -11.52
CA VAL A 184 0.93 13.36 -12.88
C VAL A 184 -0.48 13.93 -12.81
N ASP A 185 -1.34 13.33 -11.99
CA ASP A 185 -2.70 13.78 -11.77
C ASP A 185 -2.99 13.82 -10.25
N PRO A 186 -2.94 15.01 -9.62
CA PRO A 186 -3.14 15.14 -8.19
C PRO A 186 -4.60 15.03 -7.76
N ARG A 187 -5.56 14.95 -8.70
CA ARG A 187 -6.99 14.94 -8.40
C ARG A 187 -7.36 13.69 -7.59
N GLY A 188 -8.07 13.94 -6.48
CA GLY A 188 -8.54 12.89 -5.58
C GLY A 188 -7.46 12.17 -4.76
N CYS A 189 -6.17 12.50 -4.91
CA CYS A 189 -5.10 11.87 -4.14
C CYS A 189 -5.22 12.22 -2.64
N ILE A 190 -5.10 11.21 -1.78
CA ILE A 190 -5.35 11.35 -0.34
C ILE A 190 -3.99 11.45 0.37
N LYS A 191 -3.69 12.62 0.95
CA LYS A 191 -2.35 12.88 1.48
C LYS A 191 -1.98 11.92 2.61
N GLY A 192 -0.82 11.28 2.50
CA GLY A 192 -0.30 10.29 3.44
C GLY A 192 -0.97 8.91 3.37
N TYR A 193 -1.84 8.68 2.37
CA TYR A 193 -2.48 7.39 2.13
C TYR A 193 -3.04 7.29 0.70
N MET A 194 -2.54 6.40 -0.16
CA MET A 194 -2.96 6.33 -1.59
C MET A 194 -2.61 7.59 -2.40
N ASP A 195 -1.49 8.24 -2.09
CA ASP A 195 -0.94 9.39 -2.80
C ASP A 195 0.41 9.12 -3.48
N ALA A 196 0.70 7.86 -3.77
CA ALA A 196 1.98 7.44 -4.32
C ALA A 196 2.24 8.09 -5.68
N ASP A 197 3.43 8.68 -5.80
CA ASP A 197 3.94 9.14 -7.08
C ASP A 197 4.41 7.95 -7.94
N LEU A 198 4.73 8.23 -9.20
CA LEU A 198 5.17 7.17 -10.11
C LEU A 198 6.43 6.41 -9.65
N ASP A 199 7.37 7.10 -9.00
CA ASP A 199 8.60 6.46 -8.55
C ASP A 199 8.32 5.60 -7.31
N GLU A 200 7.46 6.03 -6.39
CA GLU A 200 6.98 5.23 -5.26
C GLU A 200 6.19 3.99 -5.71
N LEU A 201 5.42 4.11 -6.79
CA LEU A 201 4.74 2.95 -7.40
C LEU A 201 5.73 1.93 -8.00
N ARG A 202 6.81 2.41 -8.63
CA ARG A 202 7.87 1.56 -9.19
C ARG A 202 8.73 0.94 -8.11
N TYR A 203 9.06 1.72 -7.08
CA TYR A 203 10.06 1.41 -6.06
C TYR A 203 9.43 1.42 -4.67
N GLY A 204 8.38 0.62 -4.46
CA GLY A 204 7.56 0.67 -3.25
C GLY A 204 8.31 0.48 -1.92
N ASP A 205 9.48 -0.18 -1.93
CA ASP A 205 10.31 -0.36 -0.74
C ASP A 205 11.16 0.89 -0.39
N PHE A 206 11.45 1.77 -1.35
CA PHE A 206 12.24 2.99 -1.13
C PHE A 206 11.33 4.19 -0.88
N ASN A 207 10.87 4.30 0.36
CA ASN A 207 9.97 5.35 0.81
C ASN A 207 10.44 5.99 2.13
N ASP A 208 9.67 6.96 2.62
CA ASP A 208 9.94 7.67 3.88
C ASP A 208 9.96 6.77 5.14
N ARG A 209 9.48 5.52 5.03
CA ARG A 209 9.49 4.51 6.11
C ARG A 209 10.67 3.54 6.02
N LEU A 210 11.53 3.66 5.01
CA LEU A 210 12.68 2.78 4.77
C LEU A 210 12.25 1.31 4.67
N ASP A 211 11.18 1.03 3.92
CA ASP A 211 10.64 -0.34 3.80
C ASP A 211 11.61 -1.35 3.15
N PHE A 212 12.66 -0.87 2.49
CA PHE A 212 13.77 -1.69 2.04
C PHE A 212 14.48 -2.39 3.21
N LEU A 213 14.48 -1.80 4.41
CA LEU A 213 14.83 -2.49 5.64
C LEU A 213 13.57 -3.20 6.14
N ARG A 214 13.36 -4.44 5.69
CA ARG A 214 12.19 -5.19 6.10
C ARG A 214 12.28 -5.50 7.58
N GLU A 215 13.33 -6.18 8.00
CA GLU A 215 13.52 -6.56 9.39
C GLU A 215 14.90 -6.12 9.85
N PHE A 216 14.97 -5.68 11.10
CA PHE A 216 16.21 -5.41 11.80
C PHE A 216 15.92 -5.42 13.29
N TYR A 217 16.27 -6.52 13.94
CA TYR A 217 15.99 -6.70 15.36
C TYR A 217 17.09 -7.47 16.05
N ILE A 218 17.19 -7.22 17.34
CA ILE A 218 17.93 -8.06 18.27
C ILE A 218 16.95 -8.98 18.97
N ASP A 219 17.38 -10.20 19.23
CA ASP A 219 16.63 -11.21 19.97
C ASP A 219 17.56 -11.76 21.06
N GLY A 220 17.11 -11.77 22.31
CA GLY A 220 17.89 -12.27 23.42
C GLY A 220 17.05 -13.01 24.43
N ALA A 221 17.58 -14.11 24.97
CA ALA A 221 16.97 -14.87 26.06
C ALA A 221 17.75 -14.62 27.35
N ILE A 222 17.07 -14.20 28.40
CA ILE A 222 17.64 -14.02 29.73
C ILE A 222 17.13 -15.17 30.61
N PRO A 223 17.99 -16.02 31.16
CA PRO A 223 17.57 -17.02 32.13
C PRO A 223 17.09 -16.32 33.41
N VAL A 224 15.89 -16.68 33.85
CA VAL A 224 15.26 -16.14 35.07
C VAL A 224 15.00 -17.31 36.02
N GLY A 225 15.33 -17.13 37.30
CA GLY A 225 15.15 -18.19 38.29
C GLY A 225 16.07 -19.41 38.10
N SER A 226 15.72 -20.51 38.78
CA SER A 226 16.57 -21.70 38.94
C SER A 226 16.13 -22.91 38.12
N SER A 227 14.97 -22.83 37.47
CA SER A 227 14.25 -24.00 36.91
C SER A 227 14.02 -23.91 35.40
N GLY A 228 14.93 -23.26 34.66
CA GLY A 228 14.84 -23.15 33.20
C GLY A 228 13.79 -22.16 32.67
N GLN A 229 13.39 -21.18 33.49
CA GLN A 229 12.51 -20.11 33.03
C GLN A 229 13.34 -19.10 32.23
N GLU A 230 12.75 -18.53 31.19
CA GLU A 230 13.45 -17.61 30.30
C GLU A 230 12.58 -16.40 29.96
N LEU A 231 13.18 -15.22 30.02
CA LEU A 231 12.61 -13.99 29.49
C LEU A 231 13.23 -13.72 28.11
N GLY A 232 12.47 -13.99 27.07
CA GLY A 232 12.77 -13.59 25.70
C GLY A 232 12.50 -12.11 25.49
N ILE A 233 13.43 -11.42 24.87
CA ILE A 233 13.35 -10.00 24.52
C ILE A 233 13.67 -9.86 23.04
N ARG A 234 12.73 -9.35 22.26
CA ARG A 234 12.95 -9.00 20.87
C ARG A 234 12.67 -7.52 20.65
N LEU A 235 13.67 -6.78 20.19
CA LEU A 235 13.58 -5.34 19.99
C LEU A 235 14.06 -4.96 18.59
N GLY A 236 13.23 -4.23 17.87
CA GLY A 236 13.59 -3.68 16.56
C GLY A 236 12.42 -3.72 15.59
N ARG A 237 12.73 -3.62 14.30
CA ARG A 237 11.77 -3.73 13.22
C ARG A 237 11.56 -5.19 12.88
N GLN A 238 10.34 -5.69 13.08
CA GLN A 238 10.05 -7.12 13.09
C GLN A 238 8.60 -7.41 12.68
N GLN A 239 8.34 -8.65 12.29
CA GLN A 239 6.99 -9.20 12.20
C GLN A 239 6.73 -10.11 13.41
N ILE A 240 5.57 -9.95 14.05
CA ILE A 240 5.16 -10.81 15.19
C ILE A 240 4.02 -11.69 14.72
N VAL A 241 4.23 -13.00 14.84
CA VAL A 241 3.33 -14.03 14.32
C VAL A 241 3.05 -15.05 15.42
N TRP A 242 1.82 -15.10 15.90
CA TRP A 242 1.39 -16.03 16.97
C TRP A 242 0.78 -17.35 16.45
N GLY A 243 0.75 -17.55 15.14
CA GLY A 243 0.19 -18.76 14.52
C GLY A 243 0.45 -18.80 13.03
N ARG A 244 0.43 -20.00 12.45
CA ARG A 244 0.57 -20.22 11.01
C ARG A 244 -0.78 -20.61 10.43
N THR A 245 -1.36 -19.73 9.63
CA THR A 245 -2.58 -19.97 8.84
C THR A 245 -2.36 -19.37 7.45
N ASP A 246 -2.77 -20.10 6.41
CA ASP A 246 -2.40 -19.81 5.01
C ASP A 246 -3.18 -18.60 4.43
N LEU A 247 -4.47 -18.47 4.77
CA LEU A 247 -5.36 -17.49 4.12
C LEU A 247 -5.96 -16.41 5.05
N PHE A 248 -6.02 -16.66 6.35
CA PHE A 248 -6.65 -15.72 7.29
C PHE A 248 -5.77 -15.50 8.51
N ARG A 249 -5.82 -14.29 9.05
CA ARG A 249 -5.04 -13.83 10.20
C ARG A 249 -6.00 -13.66 11.37
N VAL A 250 -5.80 -14.41 12.45
CA VAL A 250 -6.70 -14.34 13.62
C VAL A 250 -6.10 -13.44 14.69
N LEU A 251 -4.87 -13.76 15.10
CA LEU A 251 -4.21 -13.11 16.24
C LEU A 251 -3.13 -12.12 15.81
N ASP A 252 -2.54 -12.31 14.64
CA ASP A 252 -1.42 -11.53 14.13
C ASP A 252 -1.85 -10.20 13.50
N VAL A 253 -2.94 -9.57 13.92
CA VAL A 253 -3.49 -8.32 13.32
C VAL A 253 -2.58 -7.09 13.54
N ILE A 254 -1.57 -7.19 14.41
CA ILE A 254 -0.70 -6.07 14.78
C ILE A 254 0.15 -5.51 13.63
N ASN A 255 0.62 -6.37 12.72
CA ASN A 255 1.35 -5.96 11.53
C ASN A 255 0.35 -5.63 10.39
N PRO A 256 0.34 -4.40 9.84
CA PRO A 256 -0.52 -4.07 8.71
C PRO A 256 -0.11 -4.85 7.46
N VAL A 257 -0.98 -4.89 6.45
CA VAL A 257 -0.80 -5.66 5.21
C VAL A 257 -0.73 -4.73 4.01
N ASP A 258 0.14 -5.05 3.06
CA ASP A 258 0.19 -4.44 1.74
C ASP A 258 -0.58 -5.27 0.70
N PHE A 259 -1.87 -5.01 0.54
CA PHE A 259 -2.71 -5.64 -0.47
C PHE A 259 -2.45 -5.10 -1.88
N SER A 260 -1.71 -4.00 -2.03
CA SER A 260 -1.42 -3.41 -3.34
C SER A 260 -0.43 -4.26 -4.16
N ARG A 261 0.24 -5.24 -3.53
CA ARG A 261 1.20 -6.10 -4.22
C ARG A 261 0.53 -7.13 -5.11
N GLN A 262 -0.23 -8.06 -4.53
CA GLN A 262 -1.04 -9.07 -5.24
C GLN A 262 -2.31 -9.44 -4.46
N ASN A 263 -2.90 -8.48 -3.76
CA ASN A 263 -4.09 -8.71 -2.97
C ASN A 263 -3.86 -9.85 -1.94
N ILE A 264 -4.76 -10.82 -1.82
CA ILE A 264 -4.68 -11.94 -0.87
C ILE A 264 -3.87 -13.16 -1.35
N TYR A 265 -3.31 -13.12 -2.56
CA TYR A 265 -2.70 -14.30 -3.19
C TYR A 265 -1.18 -14.40 -2.99
N ASP A 266 -0.57 -13.37 -2.42
CA ASP A 266 0.85 -13.41 -2.10
C ASP A 266 1.07 -13.97 -0.70
N GLU A 267 2.27 -14.47 -0.45
CA GLU A 267 2.64 -15.04 0.84
C GLU A 267 2.58 -13.98 1.94
N LEU A 268 1.98 -14.35 3.09
CA LEU A 268 1.72 -13.41 4.18
C LEU A 268 3.01 -12.81 4.78
N GLU A 269 4.11 -13.55 4.77
CA GLU A 269 5.43 -13.07 5.22
C GLU A 269 5.94 -11.86 4.41
N ASP A 270 5.48 -11.77 3.17
CA ASP A 270 6.01 -10.86 2.17
C ASP A 270 5.17 -9.58 2.04
N ILE A 271 3.86 -9.68 2.29
CA ILE A 271 2.90 -8.57 2.31
C ILE A 271 2.69 -7.94 3.68
N ARG A 272 3.00 -8.64 4.78
CA ARG A 272 2.98 -8.04 6.11
C ARG A 272 4.01 -6.92 6.16
N ILE A 273 3.69 -5.85 6.85
CA ILE A 273 4.57 -4.71 6.98
C ILE A 273 5.23 -4.80 8.36
N PRO A 274 6.56 -5.00 8.44
CA PRO A 274 7.28 -5.05 9.70
C PRO A 274 7.23 -3.70 10.39
N LEU A 275 7.13 -3.71 11.72
CA LEU A 275 7.01 -2.51 12.53
C LEU A 275 8.09 -2.49 13.63
N TRP A 276 8.44 -1.30 14.07
CA TRP A 276 9.28 -1.10 15.25
C TRP A 276 8.53 -1.48 16.53
N MET A 277 8.89 -2.62 17.11
CA MET A 277 8.21 -3.21 18.26
C MET A 277 9.21 -3.73 19.28
N LEU A 278 8.76 -3.76 20.53
CA LEU A 278 9.34 -4.54 21.62
C LEU A 278 8.41 -5.71 21.90
N GLN A 279 8.94 -6.93 21.93
CA GLN A 279 8.26 -8.12 22.40
C GLN A 279 9.00 -8.65 23.62
N LEU A 280 8.25 -8.94 24.67
CA LEU A 280 8.72 -9.63 25.87
C LEU A 280 7.92 -10.91 25.99
N GLU A 281 8.60 -12.06 26.01
CA GLU A 281 7.98 -13.36 26.20
C GLU A 281 8.58 -14.00 27.44
N TYR A 282 7.79 -14.10 28.50
CA TYR A 282 8.22 -14.77 29.72
C TYR A 282 7.67 -16.19 29.76
N ARG A 283 8.59 -17.16 29.67
CA ARG A 283 8.30 -18.58 29.72
C ARG A 283 8.48 -19.09 31.14
N PHE A 284 7.37 -19.30 31.84
CA PHE A 284 7.40 -19.84 33.20
C PHE A 284 7.62 -21.36 33.22
N GLY A 285 7.34 -22.04 32.10
CA GLY A 285 7.37 -23.49 32.01
C GLY A 285 6.24 -24.13 32.83
N ALA A 286 6.44 -25.40 33.20
CA ALA A 286 5.48 -26.13 34.01
C ALA A 286 5.40 -25.54 35.43
N THR A 287 4.17 -25.32 35.89
CA THR A 287 3.83 -24.90 37.26
C THR A 287 3.01 -26.01 37.92
N ASP A 288 2.77 -25.92 39.23
CA ASP A 288 1.96 -26.92 39.95
C ASP A 288 0.52 -27.07 39.40
N THR A 289 0.03 -26.06 38.66
CA THR A 289 -1.36 -26.01 38.14
C THR A 289 -1.45 -26.08 36.61
N PHE A 290 -0.42 -25.65 35.88
CA PHE A 290 -0.40 -25.60 34.42
C PHE A 290 0.84 -26.31 33.89
N ASP A 291 0.66 -27.18 32.89
CA ASP A 291 1.77 -27.90 32.25
C ASP A 291 2.73 -26.97 31.48
N ASP A 292 2.23 -25.83 30.98
CA ASP A 292 3.03 -24.76 30.38
C ASP A 292 2.30 -23.41 30.53
N LEU A 293 3.03 -22.38 30.95
CA LEU A 293 2.51 -21.03 31.14
C LEU A 293 3.47 -20.01 30.55
N ASN A 294 3.01 -19.30 29.52
CA ASN A 294 3.79 -18.30 28.80
C ASN A 294 3.03 -16.96 28.78
N PHE A 295 3.72 -15.87 29.08
CA PHE A 295 3.18 -14.51 29.00
C PHE A 295 3.89 -13.72 27.90
N SER A 296 3.10 -13.15 27.00
CA SER A 296 3.62 -12.32 25.90
C SER A 296 3.12 -10.89 26.05
N ILE A 297 4.04 -9.94 26.04
CA ILE A 297 3.77 -8.50 25.98
C ILE A 297 4.36 -7.98 24.69
N VAL A 298 3.57 -7.22 23.93
CA VAL A 298 4.04 -6.53 22.74
C VAL A 298 3.74 -5.05 22.86
N TRP A 299 4.77 -4.24 22.66
CA TRP A 299 4.67 -2.79 22.58
C TRP A 299 5.12 -2.31 21.21
N ASN A 300 4.14 -1.86 20.42
CA ASN A 300 4.38 -1.22 19.14
C ASN A 300 4.56 0.30 19.35
N PHE A 301 5.76 0.78 19.06
CA PHE A 301 6.13 2.20 19.16
C PHE A 301 6.44 2.80 17.78
N ASP A 302 6.17 2.06 16.70
CA ASP A 302 6.23 2.59 15.34
C ASP A 302 5.12 3.63 15.12
N LYS A 303 5.33 4.53 14.17
CA LYS A 303 4.28 5.43 13.72
C LYS A 303 3.21 4.61 13.02
N PHE A 304 1.96 4.77 13.46
CA PHE A 304 0.78 4.11 12.89
C PHE A 304 0.82 4.06 11.36
N ARG A 305 0.46 2.89 10.83
CA ARG A 305 0.41 2.63 9.40
C ARG A 305 -0.83 1.78 9.10
N PRO A 306 -1.75 2.28 8.26
CA PRO A 306 -2.90 1.48 7.82
C PRO A 306 -2.44 0.37 6.86
N ALA A 307 -3.32 -0.61 6.64
CA ALA A 307 -3.15 -1.54 5.53
C ALA A 307 -3.16 -0.77 4.19
N ASN A 308 -2.27 -1.12 3.27
CA ASN A 308 -2.24 -0.52 1.94
C ASN A 308 -3.22 -1.26 1.03
N LEU A 309 -4.34 -0.63 0.69
CA LEU A 309 -5.38 -1.21 -0.16
C LEU A 309 -5.09 -1.05 -1.67
N GLY A 310 -4.00 -0.37 -2.02
CA GLY A 310 -3.68 0.07 -3.38
C GLY A 310 -4.42 1.37 -3.74
N GLN A 311 -3.77 2.21 -4.55
CA GLN A 311 -4.38 3.44 -5.06
C GLN A 311 -5.06 3.21 -6.41
N ALA A 312 -5.96 4.11 -6.82
CA ALA A 312 -6.54 4.01 -8.15
C ALA A 312 -5.44 4.07 -9.23
N GLY A 313 -5.58 3.26 -10.27
CA GLY A 313 -4.57 3.12 -11.32
C GLY A 313 -3.43 2.17 -11.01
N THR A 314 -3.41 1.51 -9.85
CA THR A 314 -2.55 0.34 -9.65
C THR A 314 -3.21 -0.92 -10.21
N PRO A 315 -2.40 -1.92 -10.63
CA PRO A 315 -2.91 -3.18 -11.15
C PRO A 315 -3.65 -4.00 -10.10
N TYR A 316 -3.18 -3.96 -8.85
CA TYR A 316 -3.83 -4.60 -7.71
C TYR A 316 -4.32 -3.53 -6.74
N LYS A 317 -5.64 -3.53 -6.57
CA LYS A 317 -6.39 -2.71 -5.64
C LYS A 317 -7.52 -3.57 -5.09
N ILE A 318 -7.52 -3.79 -3.79
CA ILE A 318 -8.47 -4.73 -3.17
C ILE A 318 -9.88 -4.16 -3.29
N LEU A 319 -10.77 -4.93 -3.95
CA LEU A 319 -12.17 -4.58 -4.17
C LEU A 319 -12.40 -3.19 -4.77
N ASP A 320 -11.45 -2.69 -5.57
CA ASP A 320 -11.47 -1.34 -6.16
C ASP A 320 -11.54 -0.19 -5.13
N ALA A 321 -11.22 -0.45 -3.86
CA ALA A 321 -11.37 0.50 -2.75
C ALA A 321 -10.58 1.80 -2.99
N GLY A 322 -9.35 1.69 -3.50
CA GLY A 322 -8.53 2.86 -3.85
C GLY A 322 -9.17 3.75 -4.93
N SER A 323 -9.85 3.16 -5.90
CA SER A 323 -10.59 3.90 -6.95
C SER A 323 -11.81 4.60 -6.37
N PHE A 324 -12.55 3.91 -5.49
CA PHE A 324 -13.70 4.50 -4.82
C PHE A 324 -13.29 5.73 -3.98
N PHE A 325 -12.30 5.58 -3.10
CA PHE A 325 -11.85 6.68 -2.24
C PHE A 325 -11.28 7.84 -3.05
N ARG A 326 -10.47 7.57 -4.08
CA ARG A 326 -9.91 8.61 -4.94
C ARG A 326 -10.98 9.34 -5.74
N GLY A 327 -11.93 8.62 -6.33
CA GLY A 327 -13.04 9.23 -7.08
C GLY A 327 -13.96 10.05 -6.19
N MET A 328 -14.33 9.54 -5.01
CA MET A 328 -15.14 10.29 -4.04
C MET A 328 -14.42 11.52 -3.48
N LYS A 329 -13.10 11.43 -3.28
CA LYS A 329 -12.29 12.59 -2.90
C LYS A 329 -12.22 13.62 -4.03
N ASN A 330 -12.09 13.17 -5.27
CA ASN A 330 -12.11 14.05 -6.45
C ASN A 330 -13.44 14.79 -6.59
N CYS A 331 -14.57 14.06 -6.48
CA CYS A 331 -15.91 14.65 -6.47
C CYS A 331 -16.06 15.72 -5.38
N TRP A 332 -15.53 15.48 -4.18
CA TRP A 332 -15.59 16.47 -3.11
C TRP A 332 -14.74 17.70 -3.42
N ASP A 333 -13.50 17.51 -3.85
CA ASP A 333 -12.54 18.61 -4.04
C ASP A 333 -12.85 19.46 -5.26
N ASN A 334 -13.21 18.83 -6.38
CA ASN A 334 -13.29 19.47 -7.69
C ASN A 334 -14.68 19.38 -8.33
N GLY A 335 -15.66 18.74 -7.66
CA GLY A 335 -16.94 18.39 -8.29
C GLY A 335 -16.79 17.20 -9.24
N CYS A 336 -17.92 16.62 -9.67
CA CYS A 336 -17.94 15.56 -10.66
C CYS A 336 -19.32 15.37 -11.29
N THR A 337 -19.37 14.70 -12.43
CA THR A 337 -20.62 14.14 -12.96
C THR A 337 -20.85 12.76 -12.36
N VAL A 338 -22.08 12.51 -11.93
CA VAL A 338 -22.53 11.26 -11.33
C VAL A 338 -23.61 10.66 -12.20
N ALA A 339 -23.36 9.45 -12.73
CA ALA A 339 -24.29 8.68 -13.56
C ALA A 339 -25.53 8.24 -12.75
N ASN A 340 -26.67 8.13 -13.43
CA ASN A 340 -27.92 7.57 -12.87
C ASN A 340 -28.35 8.17 -11.51
N PHE A 341 -28.09 9.46 -11.25
CA PHE A 341 -28.34 10.05 -9.94
C PHE A 341 -29.75 10.63 -9.83
N ALA A 342 -30.06 11.67 -10.60
CA ALA A 342 -31.38 12.31 -10.57
C ALA A 342 -32.44 11.34 -11.07
N GLY A 343 -33.49 11.12 -10.26
CA GLY A 343 -34.55 10.15 -10.55
C GLY A 343 -34.07 8.70 -10.67
N GLY A 344 -32.81 8.40 -10.30
CA GLY A 344 -32.20 7.07 -10.45
C GLY A 344 -31.81 6.70 -11.88
N ASN A 345 -31.86 7.63 -12.84
CA ASN A 345 -31.61 7.34 -14.26
C ASN A 345 -30.98 8.48 -15.06
N THR A 346 -30.77 9.66 -14.47
CA THR A 346 -30.25 10.83 -15.18
C THR A 346 -28.94 11.28 -14.55
N ALA A 347 -27.90 11.48 -15.37
CA ALA A 347 -26.60 11.95 -14.92
C ALA A 347 -26.68 13.39 -14.41
N THR A 348 -25.98 13.67 -13.33
CA THR A 348 -26.04 14.97 -12.63
C THR A 348 -24.64 15.50 -12.36
N ASP A 349 -24.41 16.77 -12.69
CA ASP A 349 -23.20 17.50 -12.36
C ASP A 349 -23.29 18.06 -10.94
N PHE A 350 -22.28 17.74 -10.14
CA PHE A 350 -22.11 18.29 -8.81
C PHE A 350 -20.89 19.20 -8.77
N GLY A 351 -21.05 20.35 -8.14
CA GLY A 351 -19.94 21.22 -7.80
C GLY A 351 -19.12 20.73 -6.61
N PRO A 352 -17.95 21.35 -6.37
CA PRO A 352 -17.13 21.06 -5.20
C PRO A 352 -17.91 21.14 -3.87
N GLY A 353 -17.64 20.20 -2.96
CA GLY A 353 -18.22 20.16 -1.61
C GLY A 353 -19.65 19.66 -1.52
N GLN A 354 -20.27 19.23 -2.63
CA GLN A 354 -21.64 18.73 -2.62
C GLN A 354 -21.75 17.21 -2.41
N ILE A 355 -20.90 16.44 -3.11
CA ILE A 355 -20.87 14.99 -3.03
C ILE A 355 -19.42 14.51 -2.96
N GLY A 356 -19.18 13.43 -2.25
CA GLY A 356 -17.85 12.87 -2.09
C GLY A 356 -17.43 12.71 -0.63
N ILE A 357 -16.14 12.52 -0.42
CA ILE A 357 -15.54 12.38 0.91
C ILE A 357 -14.64 13.58 1.19
N ARG A 358 -15.02 14.41 2.16
CA ARG A 358 -14.26 15.59 2.59
C ARG A 358 -12.88 15.24 3.15
N GLN A 359 -12.84 14.23 4.01
CA GLN A 359 -11.65 13.74 4.70
C GLN A 359 -11.67 12.22 4.65
N ALA A 360 -10.73 11.65 3.91
CA ALA A 360 -10.62 10.20 3.71
C ALA A 360 -9.50 9.57 4.56
N ASN A 361 -8.79 10.37 5.37
CA ASN A 361 -7.61 9.98 6.14
C ASN A 361 -7.65 10.47 7.59
#